data_AF-A0A820QDR6-F1
#
_entry.id   AF-A0A820QDR6-F1
#
_cell.length_a   1.000
_cell.length_b   1.000
_cell.length_c   1.000
_cell.angle_alpha   90.00
_cell.angle_beta   90.00
_cell.angle_gamma   90.00
#
_symmetry.space_group_name_H-M   'P 1'
#
loop_
_entity.id
_entity.type
_entity.pdbx_description
1 polymer ?
#
loop_
_entity_poly.entity_id
_entity_poly.type
_entity_poly.pdbx_seq_one_letter_code
_entity_poly.pdbx_strand_id
1 'polypeptide(L)' 'MLTRPNLGCRELVKRNLIRILPAIRNDLTDWVVAGRIKSAQLLAILTWQAEETITQHLEDTLQVCSKAIVDDETIVREQ' A
#
# COMPACT_ATOMS: atom_id res chain seq x y z
N MET A 1 0.30 -4.94 16.84
CA MET A 1 1.72 -5.17 16.46
C MET A 1 1.70 -6.13 15.27
N LEU A 2 2.08 -5.69 14.07
CA LEU A 2 2.11 -6.55 12.88
C LEU A 2 3.29 -7.52 13.03
N THR A 3 3.02 -8.82 13.10
CA THR A 3 4.06 -9.86 13.17
C THR A 3 4.94 -9.78 11.92
N ARG A 4 6.27 -9.76 12.11
CA ARG A 4 7.21 -9.73 10.97
C ARG A 4 6.99 -10.97 10.09
N PRO A 5 6.60 -10.82 8.82
CA PRO A 5 6.38 -11.94 7.93
C PRO A 5 7.66 -12.71 7.62
N ASN A 6 7.48 -13.95 7.16
CA ASN A 6 8.59 -14.80 6.76
C ASN A 6 9.37 -14.20 5.56
N LEU A 7 10.60 -14.66 5.35
CA LEU A 7 11.47 -14.15 4.28
C LEU A 7 10.83 -14.28 2.89
N GLY A 8 10.09 -15.36 2.64
CA GLY A 8 9.42 -15.59 1.35
C GLY A 8 8.40 -14.50 1.01
N CYS A 9 7.55 -14.12 1.96
CA CYS A 9 6.59 -13.03 1.79
C CYS A 9 7.30 -11.70 1.48
N ARG A 10 8.40 -11.42 2.18
CA ARG A 10 9.18 -10.20 1.97
C ARG A 10 9.79 -10.15 0.58
N GLU A 11 10.42 -11.24 0.14
CA GLU A 11 11.00 -11.32 -1.21
C GLU A 11 9.94 -11.23 -2.32
N LEU A 12 8.75 -11.77 -2.10
CA LEU A 12 7.62 -11.61 -3.02
C LEU A 12 7.18 -10.14 -3.13
N VAL A 13 7.04 -9.44 -2.01
CA VAL A 13 6.70 -8.01 -2.00
C VAL A 13 7.79 -7.21 -2.71
N LYS A 14 9.06 -7.43 -2.37
CA LYS A 14 10.21 -6.76 -2.99
C LYS A 14 10.18 -6.81 -4.52
N ARG A 15 9.85 -7.98 -5.09
CA ARG A 15 9.83 -8.20 -6.55
C ARG A 15 8.61 -7.65 -7.27
N ASN A 16 7.51 -7.43 -6.55
CA ASN A 16 6.21 -7.12 -7.17
C ASN A 16 5.62 -5.79 -6.75
N LEU A 17 6.14 -5.14 -5.71
CA LEU A 17 5.59 -3.90 -5.15
C LEU A 17 5.31 -2.86 -6.24
N ILE A 18 6.32 -2.48 -7.01
CA ILE A 18 6.20 -1.45 -8.04
C ILE A 18 5.20 -1.82 -9.14
N ARG A 19 5.00 -3.12 -9.40
CA ARG A 19 4.04 -3.62 -10.38
C ARG A 19 2.61 -3.57 -9.86
N ILE A 20 2.43 -3.63 -8.54
CA ILE A 20 1.13 -3.63 -7.87
C ILE A 20 0.68 -2.20 -7.53
N LEU A 21 1.62 -1.27 -7.26
CA LEU A 21 1.31 0.12 -6.88
C LEU A 21 0.32 0.83 -7.84
N PRO A 22 0.42 0.72 -9.17
CA PRO A 22 -0.55 1.36 -10.07
C PRO A 22 -1.97 0.84 -9.90
N ALA A 23 -2.13 -0.47 -9.64
CA ALA A 23 -3.45 -1.06 -9.39
C ALA A 23 -4.04 -0.55 -8.07
N ILE A 24 -3.25 -0.55 -7.00
CA ILE A 24 -3.66 0.00 -5.69
C ILE A 24 -4.06 1.47 -5.83
N ARG A 25 -3.28 2.26 -6.57
CA ARG A 25 -3.58 3.67 -6.82
C ARG A 25 -4.95 3.85 -7.47
N ASN A 26 -5.28 3.01 -8.46
CA ASN A 26 -6.57 3.06 -9.13
C ASN A 26 -7.70 2.62 -8.19
N ASP A 27 -7.50 1.54 -7.43
CA ASP A 27 -8.50 1.04 -6.48
C ASP A 27 -8.76 2.05 -5.35
N LEU A 28 -7.76 2.82 -4.92
CA LEU A 28 -7.90 3.94 -3.97
C LEU A 28 -8.69 5.13 -4.54
N THR A 29 -9.00 5.13 -5.84
CA THR A 29 -9.88 6.13 -6.46
C THR A 29 -11.22 5.56 -6.86
N ASP A 30 -11.49 4.29 -6.53
CA ASP A 30 -12.75 3.65 -6.85
C ASP A 30 -13.90 4.26 -6.03
N TRP A 31 -15.08 4.32 -6.63
CA TRP A 31 -16.29 4.86 -5.99
C TRP A 31 -16.78 3.96 -4.84
N VAL A 32 -16.43 2.68 -4.84
CA VAL A 32 -16.78 1.71 -3.79
C VAL A 32 -15.84 1.85 -2.59
N VAL A 33 -16.35 2.41 -1.50
CA VAL A 33 -15.61 2.64 -0.24
C VAL A 33 -14.97 1.34 0.29
N ALA A 34 -15.69 0.22 0.24
CA ALA A 34 -15.17 -1.06 0.72
C ALA A 34 -13.92 -1.51 -0.05
N GLY A 35 -13.84 -1.22 -1.35
CA GLY A 35 -12.64 -1.46 -2.17
C GLY A 35 -11.47 -0.61 -1.70
N ARG A 36 -11.69 0.71 -1.54
CA ARG A 36 -10.67 1.64 -1.04
C ARG A 36 -10.11 1.24 0.33
N ILE A 37 -10.96 0.80 1.26
CA ILE A 37 -10.54 0.29 2.57
C ILE A 37 -9.57 -0.89 2.39
N LYS A 38 -9.90 -1.87 1.54
CA LYS A 38 -9.04 -3.04 1.31
C LYS A 38 -7.73 -2.67 0.64
N SER A 39 -7.76 -1.70 -0.27
CA SER A 39 -6.56 -1.21 -0.94
C SER A 39 -5.65 -0.43 0.00
N ALA A 40 -6.21 0.38 0.90
CA ALA A 40 -5.45 1.08 1.95
C ALA A 40 -4.82 0.09 2.94
N GLN A 41 -5.58 -0.91 3.42
CA GLN A 41 -5.06 -2.00 4.26
C GLN A 41 -3.90 -2.75 3.59
N LEU A 42 -4.05 -3.09 2.30
CA LEU A 42 -3.00 -3.75 1.53
C LEU A 42 -1.77 -2.86 1.39
N LEU A 43 -1.95 -1.57 1.07
CA LEU A 43 -0.86 -0.61 0.96
C LEU A 43 -0.05 -0.49 2.25
N ALA A 44 -0.71 -0.45 3.42
CA ALA A 44 -0.04 -0.42 4.71
C ALA A 44 0.86 -1.65 4.92
N ILE A 45 0.35 -2.86 4.64
CA ILE A 45 1.11 -4.10 4.75
C ILE A 45 2.30 -4.11 3.77
N LEU A 46 2.08 -3.73 2.52
CA LEU A 46 3.13 -3.71 1.50
C LEU A 46 4.24 -2.72 1.83
N THR A 47 3.88 -1.53 2.29
CA THR A 47 4.84 -0.48 2.69
C THR A 47 5.69 -0.95 3.87
N TRP A 48 5.07 -1.55 4.88
CA TRP A 48 5.76 -2.16 6.03
C TRP A 48 6.73 -3.27 5.62
N GLN A 49 6.38 -4.08 4.61
CA GLN A 49 7.26 -5.15 4.12
C GLN A 49 8.40 -4.66 3.24
N ALA A 50 8.22 -3.52 2.58
CA ALA A 50 9.14 -2.99 1.59
C ALA A 50 10.25 -2.11 2.18
N GLU A 51 10.27 -1.84 3.48
CA GLU A 51 11.20 -0.90 4.13
C GLU A 51 12.66 -1.02 3.67
N GLU A 52 13.18 -2.24 3.47
CA GLU A 52 14.57 -2.48 3.05
C GLU A 52 14.86 -2.21 1.56
N THR A 53 13.84 -2.07 0.71
CA THR A 53 13.97 -2.05 -0.76
C THR A 53 13.21 -0.93 -1.43
N ILE A 54 12.35 -0.23 -0.69
CA ILE A 54 11.47 0.81 -1.21
C ILE A 54 12.27 2.04 -1.67
N THR A 55 13.54 2.18 -1.31
CA THR A 55 14.38 3.37 -1.54
C THR A 55 14.37 3.84 -2.99
N GLN A 56 14.37 2.91 -3.96
CA GLN A 56 14.35 3.24 -5.41
C GLN A 56 12.96 3.64 -5.92
N HIS A 57 11.91 3.29 -5.19
CA HIS A 57 10.50 3.52 -5.53
C HIS A 57 9.79 4.34 -4.44
N LEU A 58 10.57 5.07 -3.63
CA LEU A 58 10.07 5.72 -2.43
C LEU A 58 9.11 6.85 -2.80
N GLU A 59 9.46 7.63 -3.82
CA GLU A 59 8.61 8.70 -4.32
C GLU A 59 7.25 8.16 -4.80
N ASP A 60 7.25 7.17 -5.70
CA ASP A 60 6.02 6.54 -6.21
C ASP A 60 5.17 5.97 -5.06
N THR A 61 5.80 5.31 -4.09
CA THR A 61 5.07 4.75 -2.95
C THR A 61 4.46 5.85 -2.08
N LEU A 62 5.21 6.93 -1.80
CA LEU A 62 4.71 8.06 -1.03
C LEU A 62 3.55 8.78 -1.73
N GLN A 63 3.57 8.87 -3.06
CA GLN A 63 2.45 9.44 -3.82
C GLN A 63 1.18 8.60 -3.65
N VAL A 64 1.28 7.27 -3.69
CA VAL A 64 0.13 6.38 -3.46
C VAL A 64 -0.34 6.44 -2.00
N CYS A 65 0.57 6.49 -1.02
CA CYS A 65 0.23 6.68 0.39
C CYS A 65 -0.47 8.02 0.64
N SER A 66 0.02 9.10 0.03
CA SER A 66 -0.59 10.42 0.12
C SER A 66 -2.03 10.40 -0.38
N LYS A 67 -2.32 9.62 -1.43
CA LYS A 67 -3.68 9.47 -1.96
C LYS A 67 -4.64 8.83 -0.95
N ALA A 68 -4.18 7.84 -0.18
CA ALA A 68 -4.99 7.21 0.86
C ALA A 68 -5.21 8.13 2.07
N ILE A 69 -4.21 8.93 2.46
CA ILE A 69 -4.27 9.82 3.64
C ILE A 69 -5.25 11.00 3.43
N VAL A 70 -5.46 11.42 2.17
CA VAL A 70 -6.40 12.50 1.83
C VAL A 70 -7.78 11.99 1.38
N ASP A 71 -8.11 10.71 1.61
CA ASP A 71 -9.42 10.17 1.25
C ASP A 71 -10.55 10.88 2.02
N ASP A 72 -11.69 11.08 1.38
CA ASP A 72 -12.84 11.73 2.02
C ASP A 72 -13.37 10.90 3.22
N GLU A 73 -13.29 9.58 3.13
CA GLU A 73 -13.77 8.66 4.16
C GLU A 73 -12.73 8.49 5.27
N THR A 74 -13.10 8.85 6.51
CA THR A 74 -12.21 8.73 7.67
C THR A 74 -11.70 7.29 7.86
N ILE A 75 -12.57 6.31 7.62
CA ILE A 75 -12.20 4.90 7.76
C ILE A 75 -11.10 4.50 6.78
N VAL A 76 -11.03 5.09 5.58
CA VAL A 76 -9.96 4.75 4.60
C VAL A 76 -8.62 5.35 5.05
N ARG A 77 -8.64 6.56 5.62
CA ARG A 77 -7.45 7.28 6.10
C ARG A 77 -6.78 6.61 7.31
N GLU A 78 -7.57 5.91 8.13
CA GLU A 78 -7.12 5.29 9.38
C GLU A 78 -6.67 3.82 9.23
N GLN A 79 -6.55 3.31 7.99
CA GLN A 79 -6.08 1.94 7.72
C GLN A 79 -4.57 1.75 7.85
#